data_AF-A0A1U9K9G6-F1
#
_entry.id   AF-A0A1U9K9G6-F1
#
_cell.length_a   1.000
_cell.length_b   1.000
_cell.length_c   1.000
_cell.angle_alpha   90.00
_cell.angle_beta   90.00
_cell.angle_gamma   90.00
#
_symmetry.space_group_name_H-M   'P 1'
#
loop_
_entity.id
_entity.type
_entity.pdbx_description
1 polymer ?
#
loop_
_entity_poly.entity_id
_entity_poly.type
_entity_poly.pdbx_seq_one_letter_code
_entity_poly.pdbx_strand_id
1 'polypeptide(L)'
;MEKVDIFKDIAERTGGDIYLGVVGAVRTGKSTFIKRFMEMLVLPNIEEEASRVRAQDELPQSGAGKTITTIEPKFVPNEAVNIHVAEGLNMNVRMVDCVGYPIEGAKGYEDENGPRMINTPWYDEPVPFQEAAEVGTRKVIQEHSTLGVVVTTDGSIAEIPRSAYVEMEERVIAEMKEVGKPFVLVVNSARPYSAEVQELRGELAEKYDIPVLALSAATMDEHDILGVLKEVLFEFPVHEVNVNLPSWVMVLDEDHWLRNHFEDSVRDTVKDIRRLRDVNRVVENFDTYDFIERAALADMNMGLGVAEIDLYAPDELYDQILTEIVGVEIQGKDHLLQLMQDFSKAKKEYDKVGEALRMVKTTGYGVAAPTLEEMTLDEPELIRQGSRFGVRLKATAPSIHMIKVDVHSEFAPIIGSERQSEELVNFLMRDFESDPLKIWESDIFGRSLNSIVREGIQAKLSMMPENARYKLQETLERIINEGSGGLIAIIL
;
A
#
# COMPACT_ATOMS: atom_id res chain seq x y z
N MET A 1 -15.41 -8.33 -14.86
CA MET A 1 -14.48 -7.23 -15.14
C MET A 1 -15.16 -5.91 -15.49
N GLU A 2 -16.47 -5.86 -15.84
CA GLU A 2 -17.14 -4.59 -16.23
C GLU A 2 -17.76 -3.76 -15.08
N LYS A 3 -17.98 -4.32 -13.87
CA LYS A 3 -18.56 -3.56 -12.74
C LYS A 3 -17.58 -2.63 -12.01
N VAL A 4 -16.27 -2.78 -12.23
CA VAL A 4 -15.22 -2.03 -11.51
C VAL A 4 -14.98 -0.65 -12.14
N ASP A 5 -15.19 -0.50 -13.46
CA ASP A 5 -14.93 0.74 -14.19
C ASP A 5 -15.94 1.87 -13.91
N ILE A 6 -17.17 1.55 -13.49
CA ILE A 6 -18.22 2.56 -13.25
C ILE A 6 -17.85 3.48 -12.06
N PHE A 7 -17.16 2.95 -11.05
CA PHE A 7 -16.84 3.70 -9.83
C PHE A 7 -15.60 4.58 -9.99
N LYS A 8 -14.62 4.13 -10.79
CA LYS A 8 -13.45 4.93 -11.18
C LYS A 8 -13.88 6.18 -11.96
N ASP A 9 -14.83 6.00 -12.87
CA ASP A 9 -15.45 7.10 -13.62
C ASP A 9 -16.20 8.07 -12.69
N ILE A 10 -16.87 7.60 -11.63
CA ILE A 10 -17.59 8.48 -10.69
C ILE A 10 -16.62 9.26 -9.80
N ALA A 11 -15.61 8.63 -9.20
CA ALA A 11 -14.64 9.32 -8.35
C ALA A 11 -13.78 10.34 -9.13
N GLU A 12 -13.31 9.98 -10.34
CA GLU A 12 -12.52 10.88 -11.20
C GLU A 12 -13.39 11.99 -11.86
N ARG A 13 -14.69 11.74 -12.12
CA ARG A 13 -15.59 12.76 -12.70
C ARG A 13 -16.24 13.71 -11.70
N THR A 14 -16.42 13.28 -10.45
CA THR A 14 -17.12 14.10 -9.44
C THR A 14 -16.20 15.07 -8.71
N GLY A 15 -14.87 14.93 -8.82
CA GLY A 15 -13.92 15.90 -8.24
C GLY A 15 -14.04 16.08 -6.72
N GLY A 16 -14.64 15.12 -6.01
CA GLY A 16 -14.98 15.22 -4.59
C GLY A 16 -16.45 15.56 -4.28
N ASP A 17 -17.32 15.63 -5.30
CA ASP A 17 -18.76 15.85 -5.12
C ASP A 17 -19.50 14.59 -4.68
N ILE A 18 -20.22 14.70 -3.56
CA ILE A 18 -21.04 13.65 -2.97
C ILE A 18 -22.52 13.96 -3.18
N TYR A 19 -23.16 13.14 -4.00
CA TYR A 19 -24.59 13.15 -4.29
C TYR A 19 -25.30 12.16 -3.38
N LEU A 20 -26.13 12.68 -2.48
CA LEU A 20 -26.86 11.89 -1.50
C LEU A 20 -28.31 11.67 -1.97
N GLY A 21 -28.59 10.46 -2.45
CA GLY A 21 -29.93 10.04 -2.85
C GLY A 21 -30.75 9.62 -1.62
N VAL A 22 -31.83 10.34 -1.34
CA VAL A 22 -32.74 9.99 -0.23
C VAL A 22 -33.90 9.17 -0.77
N VAL A 23 -34.03 7.93 -0.28
CA VAL A 23 -34.98 6.93 -0.78
C VAL A 23 -35.84 6.37 0.34
N GLY A 24 -36.97 5.75 0.00
CA GLY A 24 -37.87 5.12 0.96
C GLY A 24 -39.34 5.29 0.59
N ALA A 25 -40.23 4.66 1.35
CA ALA A 25 -41.67 4.70 1.09
C ALA A 25 -42.26 6.11 1.26
N VAL A 26 -43.45 6.35 0.71
CA VAL A 26 -44.17 7.60 1.00
C VAL A 26 -44.53 7.70 2.47
N ARG A 27 -44.61 8.95 2.97
CA ARG A 27 -44.97 9.26 4.36
C ARG A 27 -44.00 8.71 5.41
N THR A 28 -42.77 8.33 5.04
CA THR A 28 -41.68 8.04 5.99
C THR A 28 -40.94 9.30 6.48
N GLY A 29 -41.29 10.48 5.95
CA GLY A 29 -40.68 11.75 6.34
C GLY A 29 -39.46 12.17 5.51
N LYS A 30 -39.23 11.57 4.33
CA LYS A 30 -38.13 11.94 3.41
C LYS A 30 -38.01 13.44 3.14
N SER A 31 -39.09 14.08 2.70
CA SER A 31 -39.06 15.53 2.39
C SER A 31 -38.78 16.38 3.62
N THR A 32 -39.22 15.94 4.81
CA THR A 32 -38.90 16.60 6.09
C THR A 32 -37.43 16.43 6.43
N PHE A 33 -36.87 15.23 6.24
CA PHE A 33 -35.45 14.95 6.41
C PHE A 33 -34.59 15.83 5.49
N ILE A 34 -34.89 15.86 4.19
CA ILE A 34 -34.16 16.69 3.21
C ILE A 34 -34.25 18.17 3.58
N LYS A 35 -35.46 18.66 3.90
CA LYS A 35 -35.65 20.06 4.28
C LYS A 35 -34.81 20.44 5.49
N ARG A 36 -34.84 19.63 6.55
CA ARG A 36 -34.05 19.89 7.76
C ARG A 36 -32.55 19.75 7.53
N PHE A 37 -32.11 18.77 6.75
CA PHE A 37 -30.72 18.60 6.34
C PHE A 37 -30.21 19.87 5.66
N MET A 38 -30.99 20.37 4.70
CA MET A 38 -30.65 21.58 3.97
C MET A 38 -30.63 22.82 4.87
N GLU A 39 -31.65 23.00 5.72
CA GLU A 39 -31.75 24.15 6.62
C GLU A 39 -30.61 24.22 7.65
N MET A 40 -30.24 23.07 8.22
CA MET A 40 -29.28 23.01 9.33
C MET A 40 -27.83 22.96 8.86
N LEU A 41 -27.53 22.29 7.74
CA LEU A 41 -26.15 22.03 7.33
C LEU A 41 -25.78 22.67 5.99
N VAL A 42 -26.68 22.74 5.01
CA VAL A 42 -26.30 23.19 3.65
C VAL A 42 -26.46 24.71 3.49
N LEU A 43 -27.64 25.26 3.80
CA LEU A 43 -27.94 26.69 3.63
C LEU A 43 -26.99 27.62 4.41
N PRO A 44 -26.57 27.31 5.65
CA PRO A 44 -25.63 28.16 6.39
C PRO A 44 -24.26 28.27 5.71
N ASN A 45 -23.85 27.24 4.98
CA ASN A 45 -22.55 27.17 4.29
C ASN A 45 -22.55 27.85 2.90
N ILE A 46 -23.70 28.34 2.40
CA ILE A 46 -23.76 29.10 1.15
C ILE A 46 -23.40 30.57 1.44
N GLU A 47 -22.22 31.03 1.00
CA GLU A 47 -21.76 32.41 1.24
C GLU A 47 -22.62 33.48 0.52
N GLU A 48 -23.05 33.19 -0.72
CA GLU A 48 -23.80 34.14 -1.55
C GLU A 48 -25.31 34.14 -1.22
N GLU A 49 -25.83 35.29 -0.79
CA GLU A 49 -27.23 35.46 -0.36
C GLU A 49 -28.24 35.14 -1.47
N ALA A 50 -27.96 35.53 -2.72
CA ALA A 50 -28.83 35.21 -3.87
C ALA A 50 -28.92 33.71 -4.15
N SER A 51 -27.81 32.97 -3.98
CA SER A 51 -27.76 31.52 -4.14
C SER A 51 -28.43 30.80 -2.96
N ARG A 52 -28.32 31.34 -1.74
CA ARG A 52 -29.02 30.83 -0.56
C ARG A 52 -30.53 30.95 -0.67
N VAL A 53 -31.04 32.11 -1.12
CA VAL A 53 -32.49 32.32 -1.32
C VAL A 53 -33.03 31.38 -2.40
N ARG A 54 -32.32 31.21 -3.52
CA ARG A 54 -32.69 30.24 -4.56
C ARG A 54 -32.74 28.80 -4.03
N ALA A 55 -31.73 28.37 -3.28
CA ALA A 55 -31.71 27.05 -2.67
C ALA A 55 -32.84 26.85 -1.65
N GLN A 56 -33.24 27.89 -0.91
CA GLN A 56 -34.36 27.86 0.02
C GLN A 56 -35.72 27.71 -0.70
N ASP A 57 -35.91 28.43 -1.81
CA ASP A 57 -37.11 28.32 -2.66
C ASP A 57 -37.19 26.95 -3.36
N GLU A 58 -36.05 26.29 -3.56
CA GLU A 58 -35.96 24.96 -4.17
C GLU A 58 -36.33 23.81 -3.23
N LEU A 59 -36.41 24.05 -1.91
CA LEU A 59 -36.70 23.03 -0.90
C LEU A 59 -38.07 22.37 -1.11
N PRO A 60 -38.18 21.06 -0.82
CA PRO A 60 -39.45 20.36 -0.93
C PRO A 60 -40.48 20.89 0.07
N GLN A 61 -41.70 21.14 -0.42
CA GLN A 61 -42.83 21.55 0.41
C GLN A 61 -43.35 20.32 1.19
N SER A 62 -43.19 20.33 2.51
CA SER A 62 -43.68 19.25 3.38
C SER A 62 -45.20 19.39 3.55
N GLY A 63 -45.98 18.47 2.96
CA GLY A 63 -47.44 18.43 3.08
C GLY A 63 -47.95 17.71 4.33
N ALA A 64 -48.87 18.34 5.08
CA ALA A 64 -49.65 17.68 6.12
C ALA A 64 -50.84 16.90 5.50
N GLY A 65 -51.11 15.66 5.94
CA GLY A 65 -52.21 14.80 5.46
C GLY A 65 -51.83 13.68 4.48
N LYS A 66 -52.76 12.82 4.06
CA LYS A 66 -52.47 11.56 3.32
C LYS A 66 -52.02 11.73 1.85
N THR A 67 -52.01 12.97 1.34
CA THR A 67 -51.74 13.31 -0.07
C THR A 67 -50.25 13.43 -0.37
N ILE A 68 -49.81 12.89 -1.52
CA ILE A 68 -48.41 12.91 -1.99
C ILE A 68 -48.10 14.24 -2.66
N THR A 69 -46.93 14.82 -2.37
CA THR A 69 -46.50 16.12 -2.91
C THR A 69 -45.36 16.01 -3.92
N THR A 70 -44.41 15.07 -3.73
CA THR A 70 -43.28 14.87 -4.65
C THR A 70 -43.68 13.92 -5.79
N ILE A 71 -43.68 14.44 -7.02
CA ILE A 71 -44.14 13.73 -8.23
C ILE A 71 -42.95 13.40 -9.14
N GLU A 72 -41.84 14.13 -9.04
CA GLU A 72 -40.63 13.94 -9.85
C GLU A 72 -39.35 14.09 -8.99
N PRO A 73 -38.27 13.37 -9.31
CA PRO A 73 -36.99 13.53 -8.63
C PRO A 73 -36.42 14.93 -8.82
N LYS A 74 -36.00 15.58 -7.74
CA LYS A 74 -35.41 16.92 -7.80
C LYS A 74 -34.08 16.97 -7.07
N PHE A 75 -33.07 17.50 -7.73
CA PHE A 75 -31.79 17.82 -7.11
C PHE A 75 -31.91 19.13 -6.34
N VAL A 76 -31.50 19.13 -5.07
CA VAL A 76 -31.55 20.30 -4.20
C VAL A 76 -30.26 20.33 -3.36
N PRO A 77 -29.43 21.38 -3.46
CA PRO A 77 -29.52 22.52 -4.38
C PRO A 77 -29.11 22.17 -5.82
N ASN A 78 -29.31 23.11 -6.76
CA ASN A 78 -28.90 22.95 -8.15
C ASN A 78 -27.37 22.79 -8.36
N GLU A 79 -26.56 23.42 -7.52
CA GLU A 79 -25.09 23.27 -7.50
C GLU A 79 -24.67 22.62 -6.18
N ALA A 80 -23.60 21.80 -6.19
CA ALA A 80 -23.12 21.16 -4.98
C ALA A 80 -22.48 22.21 -4.04
N VAL A 81 -22.76 22.12 -2.74
CA VAL A 81 -22.29 23.09 -1.75
C VAL A 81 -21.23 22.45 -0.88
N ASN A 82 -20.08 23.12 -0.73
CA ASN A 82 -19.02 22.64 0.15
C ASN A 82 -19.45 22.73 1.60
N ILE A 83 -19.33 21.62 2.33
CA ILE A 83 -19.58 21.54 3.77
C ILE A 83 -18.37 20.93 4.48
N HIS A 84 -18.14 21.40 5.70
CA HIS A 84 -17.16 20.83 6.60
C HIS A 84 -17.84 19.81 7.52
N VAL A 85 -17.39 18.56 7.53
CA VAL A 85 -18.04 17.47 8.29
C VAL A 85 -17.25 17.09 9.54
N ALA A 86 -15.92 17.10 9.47
CA ALA A 86 -15.00 16.86 10.57
C ALA A 86 -13.62 17.44 10.25
N GLU A 87 -12.71 17.53 11.22
CA GLU A 87 -11.32 17.95 10.98
C GLU A 87 -10.70 17.11 9.84
N GLY A 88 -10.20 17.79 8.79
CA GLY A 88 -9.63 17.16 7.59
C GLY A 88 -10.65 16.70 6.54
N LEU A 89 -11.95 16.79 6.80
CA LEU A 89 -13.02 16.27 5.91
C LEU A 89 -13.92 17.39 5.39
N ASN A 90 -13.69 17.80 4.13
CA ASN A 90 -14.55 18.69 3.35
C ASN A 90 -15.20 17.91 2.20
N MET A 91 -16.46 18.19 1.90
CA MET A 91 -17.18 17.56 0.79
C MET A 91 -18.18 18.51 0.15
N ASN A 92 -18.44 18.34 -1.15
CA ASN A 92 -19.53 19.07 -1.80
C ASN A 92 -20.79 18.21 -1.77
N VAL A 93 -21.83 18.67 -1.09
CA VAL A 93 -23.09 17.92 -0.94
C VAL A 93 -24.15 18.42 -1.90
N ARG A 94 -24.84 17.46 -2.52
CA ARG A 94 -26.07 17.68 -3.27
C ARG A 94 -27.06 16.57 -2.95
N MET A 95 -28.30 16.90 -2.62
CA MET A 95 -29.32 15.89 -2.32
C MET A 95 -30.23 15.62 -3.51
N VAL A 96 -30.77 14.41 -3.59
CA VAL A 96 -31.81 14.05 -4.55
C VAL A 96 -33.05 13.57 -3.81
N ASP A 97 -34.15 14.33 -3.89
CA ASP A 97 -35.45 13.90 -3.36
C ASP A 97 -36.06 12.89 -4.34
N CYS A 98 -35.96 11.60 -4.02
CA CYS A 98 -36.57 10.55 -4.85
C CYS A 98 -38.07 10.41 -4.52
N VAL A 99 -38.85 10.07 -5.54
CA VAL A 99 -40.28 9.82 -5.36
C VAL A 99 -40.45 8.63 -4.41
N GLY A 100 -41.36 8.77 -3.44
CA GLY A 100 -41.58 7.71 -2.49
C GLY A 100 -42.25 6.50 -3.11
N TYR A 101 -41.76 5.31 -2.74
CA TYR A 101 -42.42 4.07 -3.10
C TYR A 101 -43.82 4.00 -2.46
N PRO A 102 -44.84 3.60 -3.23
CA PRO A 102 -46.21 3.49 -2.72
C PRO A 102 -46.32 2.40 -1.66
N ILE A 103 -47.25 2.59 -0.73
CA ILE A 103 -47.58 1.63 0.34
C ILE A 103 -49.10 1.57 0.51
N GLU A 104 -49.60 0.45 1.02
CA GLU A 104 -51.00 0.32 1.38
C GLU A 104 -51.42 1.39 2.39
N GLY A 105 -52.50 2.12 2.09
CA GLY A 105 -53.04 3.18 2.96
C GLY A 105 -52.60 4.62 2.62
N ALA A 106 -51.67 4.83 1.69
CA ALA A 106 -51.35 6.15 1.15
C ALA A 106 -52.41 6.59 0.10
N LYS A 107 -52.82 7.86 0.10
CA LYS A 107 -53.82 8.39 -0.86
C LYS A 107 -53.16 9.35 -1.87
N GLY A 108 -53.59 9.28 -3.13
CA GLY A 108 -53.11 10.18 -4.21
C GLY A 108 -52.46 9.50 -5.42
N TYR A 109 -52.45 8.16 -5.47
CA TYR A 109 -52.01 7.36 -6.62
C TYR A 109 -53.15 6.98 -7.58
N GLU A 110 -54.39 7.04 -7.09
CA GLU A 110 -55.62 6.69 -7.81
C GLU A 110 -56.53 7.94 -7.86
N ASP A 111 -57.02 8.27 -9.06
CA ASP A 111 -58.12 9.21 -9.27
C ASP A 111 -59.46 8.44 -9.29
N GLU A 112 -60.61 9.14 -9.34
CA GLU A 112 -61.95 8.52 -9.38
C GLU A 112 -62.17 7.53 -10.55
N ASN A 113 -61.27 7.50 -11.55
CA ASN A 113 -61.33 6.67 -12.75
C ASN A 113 -60.20 5.63 -12.87
N GLY A 114 -59.40 5.40 -11.82
CA GLY A 114 -58.30 4.43 -11.81
C GLY A 114 -56.92 5.04 -11.57
N PRO A 115 -55.82 4.31 -11.85
CA PRO A 115 -54.46 4.77 -11.57
C PRO A 115 -54.13 6.05 -12.35
N ARG A 116 -53.58 7.04 -11.67
CA ARG A 116 -53.22 8.33 -12.25
C ARG A 116 -52.09 8.14 -13.28
N MET A 117 -52.31 8.55 -14.52
CA MET A 117 -51.33 8.44 -15.61
C MET A 117 -50.49 9.71 -15.71
N ILE A 118 -49.17 9.56 -15.92
CA ILE A 118 -48.26 10.69 -16.14
C ILE A 118 -47.36 10.45 -17.35
N ASN A 119 -46.98 11.54 -18.02
CA ASN A 119 -45.93 11.50 -19.02
C ASN A 119 -44.59 11.62 -18.30
N THR A 120 -43.64 10.75 -18.65
CA THR A 120 -42.28 10.82 -18.12
C THR A 120 -41.28 10.92 -19.27
N PRO A 121 -40.08 11.46 -19.05
CA PRO A 121 -39.01 11.42 -20.04
C PRO A 121 -38.47 9.99 -20.29
N TRP A 122 -38.95 8.99 -19.55
CA TRP A 122 -38.47 7.62 -19.60
C TRP A 122 -39.27 6.72 -20.54
N TYR A 123 -40.46 7.15 -20.94
CA TYR A 123 -41.40 6.41 -21.77
C TYR A 123 -42.06 7.33 -22.79
N ASP A 124 -42.25 6.83 -24.01
CA ASP A 124 -42.92 7.59 -25.10
C ASP A 124 -44.45 7.68 -24.89
N GLU A 125 -45.03 6.77 -24.11
CA GLU A 125 -46.46 6.73 -23.77
C GLU A 125 -46.70 7.07 -22.29
N PRO A 126 -47.87 7.66 -21.94
CA PRO A 126 -48.24 7.89 -20.55
C PRO A 126 -48.25 6.55 -19.79
N VAL A 127 -47.55 6.49 -18.66
CA VAL A 127 -47.48 5.31 -17.79
C VAL A 127 -48.15 5.59 -16.44
N PRO A 128 -48.58 4.56 -15.68
CA PRO A 128 -49.08 4.75 -14.33
C PRO A 128 -48.04 5.46 -13.44
N PHE A 129 -48.50 6.39 -12.61
CA PHE A 129 -47.64 7.19 -11.72
C PHE A 129 -46.74 6.33 -10.83
N GLN A 130 -47.24 5.19 -10.37
CA GLN A 130 -46.47 4.21 -9.61
C GLN A 130 -45.27 3.65 -10.39
N GLU A 131 -45.48 3.24 -11.63
CA GLU A 131 -44.43 2.66 -12.48
C GLU A 131 -43.38 3.72 -12.87
N ALA A 132 -43.83 4.92 -13.21
CA ALA A 132 -42.99 6.08 -13.45
C ALA A 132 -42.08 6.43 -12.26
N ALA A 133 -42.65 6.44 -11.06
CA ALA A 133 -41.93 6.76 -9.83
C ALA A 133 -40.87 5.71 -9.48
N GLU A 134 -41.19 4.42 -9.64
CA GLU A 134 -40.26 3.32 -9.40
C GLU A 134 -39.07 3.36 -10.39
N VAL A 135 -39.35 3.52 -11.68
CA VAL A 135 -38.32 3.58 -12.72
C VAL A 135 -37.42 4.81 -12.57
N GLY A 136 -38.02 5.97 -12.32
CA GLY A 136 -37.28 7.22 -12.10
C GLY A 136 -36.37 7.16 -10.88
N THR A 137 -36.88 6.63 -9.76
CA THR A 137 -36.10 6.46 -8.53
C THR A 137 -34.93 5.50 -8.73
N ARG A 138 -35.16 4.36 -9.41
CA ARG A 138 -34.11 3.38 -9.69
C ARG A 138 -33.00 3.97 -10.56
N LYS A 139 -33.33 4.70 -11.64
CA LYS A 139 -32.33 5.35 -12.50
C LYS A 139 -31.54 6.42 -11.76
N VAL A 140 -32.20 7.26 -10.96
CA VAL A 140 -31.51 8.29 -10.16
C VAL A 140 -30.52 7.68 -9.17
N ILE A 141 -30.91 6.59 -8.51
CA ILE A 141 -30.03 5.87 -7.59
C ILE A 141 -28.86 5.23 -8.35
N GLN A 142 -29.10 4.63 -9.52
CA GLN A 142 -28.07 3.95 -10.31
C GLN A 142 -27.10 4.92 -11.00
N GLU A 143 -27.59 6.02 -11.56
CA GLU A 143 -26.82 6.87 -12.47
C GLU A 143 -26.32 8.18 -11.83
N HIS A 144 -26.97 8.67 -10.77
CA HIS A 144 -26.76 10.05 -10.31
C HIS A 144 -26.52 10.26 -8.81
N SER A 145 -26.71 9.23 -7.97
CA SER A 145 -26.38 9.31 -6.54
C SER A 145 -25.04 8.60 -6.27
N THR A 146 -24.13 9.21 -5.52
CA THR A 146 -22.92 8.55 -5.02
C THR A 146 -23.22 7.74 -3.77
N LEU A 147 -24.16 8.22 -2.94
CA LEU A 147 -24.54 7.65 -1.65
C LEU A 147 -26.05 7.55 -1.49
N GLY A 148 -26.52 6.58 -0.71
CA GLY A 148 -27.93 6.39 -0.39
C GLY A 148 -28.27 6.64 1.08
N VAL A 149 -29.41 7.29 1.34
CA VAL A 149 -30.05 7.32 2.65
C VAL A 149 -31.45 6.75 2.50
N VAL A 150 -31.68 5.57 3.06
CA VAL A 150 -33.00 4.96 3.08
C VAL A 150 -33.73 5.43 4.33
N VAL A 151 -34.89 6.06 4.18
CA VAL A 151 -35.70 6.56 5.31
C VAL A 151 -36.93 5.67 5.48
N THR A 152 -37.00 5.01 6.63
CA THR A 152 -38.14 4.22 7.11
C THR A 152 -38.74 4.85 8.36
N THR A 153 -39.78 4.25 8.95
CA THR A 153 -40.39 4.73 10.18
C THR A 153 -40.85 3.59 11.08
N ASP A 154 -40.87 3.85 12.39
CA ASP A 154 -41.50 3.01 13.42
C ASP A 154 -43.05 3.13 13.45
N GLY A 155 -43.63 3.95 12.56
CA GLY A 155 -45.07 4.21 12.48
C GLY A 155 -45.56 5.30 13.44
N SER A 156 -44.66 5.98 14.17
CA SER A 156 -45.03 7.03 15.13
C SER A 156 -45.27 8.41 14.48
N ILE A 157 -44.79 8.61 13.25
CA ILE A 157 -44.77 9.92 12.57
C ILE A 157 -45.99 10.18 11.66
N ALA A 158 -46.73 9.13 11.30
CA ALA A 158 -47.86 9.18 10.37
C ALA A 158 -49.02 8.33 10.88
N GLU A 159 -50.21 8.48 10.30
CA GLU A 159 -51.39 7.64 10.62
C GLU A 159 -51.30 6.20 10.06
N ILE A 160 -50.12 5.76 9.61
CA ILE A 160 -49.90 4.47 8.96
C ILE A 160 -49.04 3.61 9.90
N PRO A 161 -49.49 2.40 10.25
CA PRO A 161 -48.74 1.52 11.15
C PRO A 161 -47.45 1.00 10.49
N ARG A 162 -46.43 0.71 11.30
CA ARG A 162 -45.14 0.14 10.86
C ARG A 162 -45.30 -1.06 9.91
N SER A 163 -46.27 -1.93 10.17
CA SER A 163 -46.50 -3.14 9.38
C SER A 163 -46.69 -2.87 7.89
N ALA A 164 -47.27 -1.72 7.52
CA ALA A 164 -47.46 -1.33 6.12
C ALA A 164 -46.17 -0.89 5.41
N TYR A 165 -45.10 -0.64 6.17
CA TYR A 165 -43.79 -0.21 5.64
C TYR A 165 -42.78 -1.34 5.50
N VAL A 166 -42.98 -2.48 6.17
CA VAL A 166 -41.98 -3.56 6.26
C VAL A 166 -41.66 -4.15 4.88
N GLU A 167 -42.69 -4.52 4.10
CA GLU A 167 -42.50 -5.13 2.77
C GLU A 167 -41.73 -4.19 1.82
N MET A 168 -42.12 -2.91 1.79
CA MET A 168 -41.44 -1.94 0.93
C MET A 168 -40.04 -1.58 1.42
N GLU A 169 -39.80 -1.57 2.72
CA GLU A 169 -38.46 -1.41 3.27
C GLU A 169 -37.54 -2.55 2.83
N GLU A 170 -37.98 -3.81 2.97
CA GLU A 170 -37.21 -4.98 2.55
C GLU A 170 -36.86 -4.90 1.06
N ARG A 171 -37.84 -4.53 0.22
CA ARG A 171 -37.65 -4.35 -1.21
C ARG A 171 -36.64 -3.24 -1.52
N VAL A 172 -36.77 -2.07 -0.90
CA VAL A 172 -35.85 -0.93 -1.15
C VAL A 172 -34.43 -1.28 -0.73
N ILE A 173 -34.25 -1.95 0.42
CA ILE A 173 -32.93 -2.38 0.89
C ILE A 173 -32.31 -3.40 -0.06
N ALA A 174 -33.09 -4.36 -0.57
CA ALA A 174 -32.62 -5.33 -1.55
C ALA A 174 -32.17 -4.64 -2.86
N GLU A 175 -32.96 -3.68 -3.35
CA GLU A 175 -32.59 -2.90 -4.54
C GLU A 175 -31.30 -2.09 -4.32
N MET A 176 -31.14 -1.45 -3.16
CA MET A 176 -29.92 -0.71 -2.83
C MET A 176 -28.68 -1.62 -2.76
N LYS A 177 -28.82 -2.82 -2.20
CA LYS A 177 -27.75 -3.83 -2.17
C LYS A 177 -27.40 -4.34 -3.57
N GLU A 178 -28.38 -4.52 -4.46
CA GLU A 178 -28.15 -4.95 -5.84
C GLU A 178 -27.39 -3.89 -6.66
N VAL A 179 -27.73 -2.61 -6.44
CA VAL A 179 -27.02 -1.47 -7.04
C VAL A 179 -25.58 -1.38 -6.55
N GLY A 180 -25.29 -1.83 -5.32
CA GLY A 180 -23.93 -1.91 -4.78
C GLY A 180 -23.34 -0.57 -4.35
N LYS A 181 -24.18 0.48 -4.22
CA LYS A 181 -23.76 1.79 -3.70
C LYS A 181 -23.86 1.82 -2.18
N PRO A 182 -22.95 2.52 -1.48
CA PRO A 182 -23.02 2.67 -0.03
C PRO A 182 -24.32 3.35 0.41
N PHE A 183 -24.95 2.84 1.48
CA PHE A 183 -26.14 3.46 2.04
C PHE A 183 -26.32 3.16 3.52
N VAL A 184 -27.08 4.02 4.20
CA VAL A 184 -27.52 3.83 5.58
C VAL A 184 -29.04 3.77 5.65
N LEU A 185 -29.56 3.14 6.71
CA LEU A 185 -30.99 3.16 7.04
C LEU A 185 -31.26 4.14 8.18
N VAL A 186 -32.19 5.05 7.97
CA VAL A 186 -32.68 5.99 8.98
C VAL A 186 -34.10 5.61 9.37
N VAL A 187 -34.28 5.20 10.63
CA VAL A 187 -35.58 4.96 11.25
C VAL A 187 -36.08 6.29 11.82
N ASN A 188 -37.00 6.92 11.09
CA ASN A 188 -37.64 8.16 11.51
C ASN A 188 -38.73 7.89 12.55
N SER A 189 -38.56 8.46 13.73
CA SER A 189 -39.46 8.27 14.88
C SER A 189 -39.72 9.60 15.59
N ALA A 190 -40.92 9.77 16.16
CA ALA A 190 -41.21 10.84 17.09
C ALA A 190 -40.50 10.66 18.45
N ARG A 191 -40.00 9.46 18.75
CA ARG A 191 -39.33 9.09 20.01
C ARG A 191 -38.11 8.20 19.76
N PRO A 192 -37.07 8.71 19.08
CA PRO A 192 -35.93 7.91 18.62
C PRO A 192 -35.15 7.24 19.77
N TYR A 193 -35.17 7.82 20.96
CA TYR A 193 -34.46 7.32 22.15
C TYR A 193 -35.28 6.33 23.00
N SER A 194 -36.49 5.97 22.58
CA SER A 194 -37.29 4.98 23.30
C SER A 194 -36.71 3.57 23.16
N ALA A 195 -36.92 2.72 24.17
CA ALA A 195 -36.40 1.35 24.16
C ALA A 195 -36.88 0.55 22.94
N GLU A 196 -38.17 0.68 22.60
CA GLU A 196 -38.81 0.00 21.46
C GLU A 196 -38.12 0.35 20.12
N VAL A 197 -37.78 1.63 19.92
CA VAL A 197 -37.14 2.08 18.67
C VAL A 197 -35.66 1.68 18.63
N GLN A 198 -34.98 1.66 19.77
CA GLN A 198 -33.59 1.19 19.85
C GLN A 198 -33.46 -0.32 19.64
N GLU A 199 -34.43 -1.09 20.11
CA GLU A 199 -34.55 -2.53 19.82
C GLU A 199 -34.78 -2.75 18.32
N LEU A 200 -35.76 -2.06 17.73
CA LEU A 200 -36.00 -2.09 16.28
C LEU A 200 -34.73 -1.70 15.48
N ARG A 201 -34.00 -0.68 15.91
CA ARG A 201 -32.73 -0.28 15.27
C ARG A 201 -31.71 -1.42 15.28
N GLY A 202 -31.56 -2.12 16.40
CA GLY A 202 -30.68 -3.27 16.54
C GLY A 202 -31.10 -4.44 15.64
N GLU A 203 -32.40 -4.78 15.66
CA GLU A 203 -32.96 -5.84 14.81
C GLU A 203 -32.73 -5.57 13.32
N LEU A 204 -32.97 -4.34 12.85
CA LEU A 204 -32.78 -3.99 11.45
C LEU A 204 -31.30 -3.97 11.06
N ALA A 205 -30.41 -3.54 11.97
CA ALA A 205 -28.98 -3.55 11.74
C ALA A 205 -28.43 -4.97 11.57
N GLU A 206 -28.87 -5.89 12.43
CA GLU A 206 -28.48 -7.31 12.35
C GLU A 206 -29.11 -8.00 11.12
N LYS A 207 -30.42 -7.79 10.91
CA LYS A 207 -31.16 -8.41 9.79
C LYS A 207 -30.59 -8.02 8.43
N TYR A 208 -30.23 -6.76 8.25
CA TYR A 208 -29.80 -6.23 6.96
C TYR A 208 -28.29 -6.04 6.85
N ASP A 209 -27.50 -6.21 7.91
CA ASP A 209 -26.04 -6.00 7.90
C ASP A 209 -25.66 -4.63 7.29
N ILE A 210 -26.35 -3.59 7.76
CA ILE A 210 -26.12 -2.19 7.38
C ILE A 210 -26.23 -1.30 8.62
N PRO A 211 -25.55 -0.13 8.63
CA PRO A 211 -25.75 0.87 9.67
C PRO A 211 -27.20 1.38 9.70
N VAL A 212 -27.79 1.36 10.89
CA VAL A 212 -29.13 1.89 11.16
C VAL A 212 -29.06 2.98 12.22
N LEU A 213 -29.57 4.17 11.89
CA LEU A 213 -29.72 5.29 12.80
C LEU A 213 -31.20 5.49 13.15
N ALA A 214 -31.49 5.77 14.41
CA ALA A 214 -32.83 6.18 14.84
C ALA A 214 -32.81 7.66 15.19
N LEU A 215 -33.61 8.47 14.51
CA LEU A 215 -33.68 9.91 14.72
C LEU A 215 -35.08 10.45 14.43
N SER A 216 -35.33 11.70 14.82
CA SER A 216 -36.58 12.41 14.50
C SER A 216 -36.31 13.41 13.40
N ALA A 217 -36.76 13.15 12.17
CA ALA A 217 -36.52 14.06 11.05
C ALA A 217 -37.14 15.45 11.28
N ALA A 218 -38.13 15.59 12.18
CA ALA A 218 -38.76 16.86 12.50
C ALA A 218 -37.93 17.72 13.46
N THR A 219 -37.18 17.09 14.36
CA THR A 219 -36.44 17.72 15.46
C THR A 219 -34.94 17.48 15.40
N MET A 220 -34.43 16.86 14.34
CA MET A 220 -33.00 16.60 14.19
C MET A 220 -32.23 17.91 14.12
N ASP A 221 -31.06 17.91 14.75
CA ASP A 221 -30.13 19.03 14.77
C ASP A 221 -28.93 18.77 13.84
N GLU A 222 -27.98 19.71 13.83
CA GLU A 222 -26.76 19.60 13.03
C GLU A 222 -25.92 18.37 13.43
N HIS A 223 -25.87 18.02 14.72
CA HIS A 223 -25.11 16.88 15.22
C HIS A 223 -25.68 15.55 14.71
N ASP A 224 -27.01 15.41 14.73
CA ASP A 224 -27.69 14.25 14.17
C ASP A 224 -27.38 14.06 12.68
N ILE A 225 -27.41 15.16 11.91
CA ILE A 225 -27.13 15.14 10.47
C ILE A 225 -25.67 14.76 10.17
N LEU A 226 -24.73 15.36 10.91
CA LEU A 226 -23.30 15.00 10.82
C LEU A 226 -23.07 13.54 11.18
N GLY A 227 -23.81 13.01 12.16
CA GLY A 227 -23.82 11.59 12.51
C GLY A 227 -24.26 10.70 11.34
N VAL A 228 -25.36 11.05 10.66
CA VAL A 228 -25.82 10.32 9.46
C VAL A 228 -24.74 10.37 8.37
N LEU A 229 -24.18 11.55 8.06
CA LEU A 229 -23.14 11.68 7.05
C LEU A 229 -21.91 10.83 7.38
N LYS A 230 -21.44 10.87 8.61
CA LYS A 230 -20.31 10.07 9.08
C LYS A 230 -20.55 8.57 8.86
N GLU A 231 -21.73 8.08 9.24
CA GLU A 231 -22.08 6.66 9.04
C GLU A 231 -22.14 6.28 7.55
N VAL A 232 -22.69 7.15 6.70
CA VAL A 232 -22.74 6.90 5.25
C VAL A 232 -21.34 6.85 4.65
N LEU A 233 -20.44 7.74 5.08
CA LEU A 233 -19.07 7.79 4.56
C LEU A 233 -18.24 6.59 5.01
N PHE A 234 -18.49 6.03 6.20
CA PHE A 234 -17.83 4.81 6.62
C PHE A 234 -18.23 3.57 5.81
N GLU A 235 -19.36 3.63 5.10
CA GLU A 235 -19.78 2.57 4.17
C GLU A 235 -19.12 2.71 2.79
N PHE A 236 -18.32 3.76 2.55
CA PHE A 236 -17.63 3.94 1.28
C PHE A 236 -16.68 2.75 1.02
N PRO A 237 -16.68 2.18 -0.20
CA PRO A 237 -15.74 1.12 -0.54
C PRO A 237 -14.31 1.66 -0.47
N VAL A 238 -13.41 0.81 0.03
CA VAL A 238 -11.98 1.15 0.01
C VAL A 238 -11.43 0.83 -1.38
N HIS A 239 -10.82 1.83 -2.00
CA HIS A 239 -10.16 1.70 -3.30
C HIS A 239 -8.69 1.38 -3.14
N GLU A 240 -8.03 2.02 -2.18
CA GLU A 240 -6.60 1.91 -1.96
C GLU A 240 -6.29 1.90 -0.47
N VAL A 241 -5.45 0.97 -0.06
CA VAL A 241 -4.90 0.90 1.30
C VAL A 241 -3.39 0.98 1.17
N ASN A 242 -2.84 2.09 1.62
CA ASN A 242 -1.40 2.31 1.65
C ASN A 242 -0.89 1.92 3.03
N VAL A 243 -0.05 0.88 3.08
CA VAL A 243 0.56 0.43 4.32
C VAL A 243 2.04 0.78 4.30
N ASN A 244 2.43 1.67 5.20
CA ASN A 244 3.81 2.11 5.36
C ASN A 244 4.53 1.20 6.35
N LEU A 245 5.52 0.46 5.84
CA LEU A 245 6.40 -0.35 6.68
C LEU A 245 7.44 0.55 7.36
N PRO A 246 8.02 0.10 8.50
CA PRO A 246 9.15 0.79 9.11
C PRO A 246 10.27 0.99 8.10
N SER A 247 10.80 2.22 8.02
CA SER A 247 11.76 2.61 6.98
C SER A 247 13.01 1.75 6.95
N TRP A 248 13.47 1.25 8.10
CA TRP A 248 14.64 0.36 8.17
C TRP A 248 14.36 -1.05 7.66
N VAL A 249 13.12 -1.54 7.78
CA VAL A 249 12.69 -2.84 7.21
C VAL A 249 12.72 -2.76 5.68
N MET A 250 12.34 -1.61 5.11
CA MET A 250 12.37 -1.38 3.66
C MET A 250 13.79 -1.35 3.06
N VAL A 251 14.82 -1.19 3.89
CA VAL A 251 16.24 -1.22 3.45
C VAL A 251 16.78 -2.65 3.42
N LEU A 252 16.11 -3.61 4.06
CA LEU A 252 16.52 -5.01 4.04
C LEU A 252 16.39 -5.59 2.64
N ASP A 253 17.26 -6.56 2.34
CA ASP A 253 17.21 -7.34 1.10
C ASP A 253 15.80 -7.94 0.90
N GLU A 254 15.37 -8.06 -0.35
CA GLU A 254 14.03 -8.58 -0.70
C GLU A 254 13.80 -10.00 -0.15
N ASP A 255 14.86 -10.82 -0.09
CA ASP A 255 14.80 -12.18 0.43
C ASP A 255 14.88 -12.27 1.96
N HIS A 256 15.05 -11.14 2.67
CA HIS A 256 15.20 -11.14 4.12
C HIS A 256 13.89 -11.60 4.80
N TRP A 257 14.00 -12.55 5.73
CA TRP A 257 12.84 -13.17 6.39
C TRP A 257 11.89 -12.12 6.98
N LEU A 258 12.41 -11.15 7.74
CA LEU A 258 11.58 -10.15 8.41
C LEU A 258 10.76 -9.30 7.42
N ARG A 259 11.37 -8.91 6.29
CA ARG A 259 10.68 -8.14 5.26
C ARG A 259 9.53 -8.95 4.67
N ASN A 260 9.77 -10.22 4.35
CA ASN A 260 8.73 -11.13 3.88
C ASN A 260 7.59 -11.30 4.89
N HIS A 261 7.89 -11.42 6.19
CA HIS A 261 6.87 -11.49 7.24
C HIS A 261 5.98 -10.24 7.30
N PHE A 262 6.56 -9.04 7.17
CA PHE A 262 5.77 -7.81 7.07
C PHE A 262 4.90 -7.81 5.80
N GLU A 263 5.48 -8.09 4.63
CA GLU A 263 4.73 -8.10 3.36
C GLU A 263 3.58 -9.12 3.36
N ASP A 264 3.80 -10.31 3.93
CA ASP A 264 2.78 -11.34 4.07
C ASP A 264 1.68 -10.93 5.05
N SER A 265 2.03 -10.32 6.20
CA SER A 265 1.05 -9.81 7.16
C SER A 265 0.15 -8.74 6.56
N VAL A 266 0.72 -7.85 5.74
CA VAL A 266 -0.05 -6.83 5.00
C VAL A 266 -0.98 -7.51 4.01
N ARG A 267 -0.47 -8.46 3.21
CA ARG A 267 -1.26 -9.18 2.22
C ARG A 267 -2.43 -9.95 2.83
N ASP A 268 -2.25 -10.56 3.99
CA ASP A 268 -3.29 -11.35 4.63
C ASP A 268 -4.34 -10.49 5.31
N THR A 269 -3.93 -9.41 5.97
CA THR A 269 -4.85 -8.57 6.74
C THR A 269 -5.65 -7.60 5.83
N VAL A 270 -5.05 -7.10 4.75
CA VAL A 270 -5.72 -6.15 3.84
C VAL A 270 -6.85 -6.80 3.01
N LYS A 271 -6.82 -8.12 2.80
CA LYS A 271 -7.87 -8.85 2.05
C LYS A 271 -9.28 -8.69 2.62
N ASP A 272 -9.38 -8.44 3.92
CA ASP A 272 -10.65 -8.34 4.63
C ASP A 272 -11.23 -6.92 4.60
N ILE A 273 -10.48 -5.93 4.11
CA ILE A 273 -10.95 -4.54 3.99
C ILE A 273 -11.84 -4.40 2.76
N ARG A 274 -13.13 -4.11 2.97
CA ARG A 274 -14.06 -3.76 1.88
C ARG A 274 -14.55 -2.34 1.98
N ARG A 275 -14.73 -1.82 3.20
CA ARG A 275 -15.27 -0.49 3.50
C ARG A 275 -14.36 0.25 4.45
N LEU A 276 -14.44 1.57 4.46
CA LEU A 276 -13.60 2.41 5.34
C LEU A 276 -13.81 2.09 6.83
N ARG A 277 -15.02 1.62 7.20
CA ARG A 277 -15.29 1.10 8.55
C ARG A 277 -14.40 -0.08 8.95
N ASP A 278 -14.05 -0.94 8.00
CA ASP A 278 -13.28 -2.16 8.25
C ASP A 278 -11.83 -1.84 8.57
N VAL A 279 -11.32 -0.69 8.09
CA VAL A 279 -9.94 -0.25 8.30
C VAL A 279 -9.61 -0.17 9.79
N ASN A 280 -10.47 0.43 10.61
CA ASN A 280 -10.23 0.53 12.06
C ASN A 280 -10.11 -0.83 12.74
N ARG A 281 -10.94 -1.80 12.34
CA ARG A 281 -10.87 -3.18 12.87
C ARG A 281 -9.61 -3.91 12.40
N VAL A 282 -9.19 -3.66 11.17
CA VAL A 282 -8.00 -4.28 10.59
C VAL A 282 -6.71 -3.70 11.19
N VAL A 283 -6.69 -2.42 11.55
CA VAL A 283 -5.59 -1.81 12.30
C VAL A 283 -5.34 -2.58 13.61
N GLU A 284 -6.39 -2.95 14.35
CA GLU A 284 -6.26 -3.77 15.57
C GLU A 284 -5.75 -5.19 15.30
N ASN A 285 -6.01 -5.76 14.13
CA ASN A 285 -5.49 -7.09 13.77
C ASN A 285 -3.97 -7.08 13.57
N PHE A 286 -3.38 -5.97 13.14
CA PHE A 286 -1.92 -5.86 12.99
C PHE A 286 -1.20 -5.96 14.34
N ASP A 287 -1.83 -5.57 15.44
CA ASP A 287 -1.28 -5.67 16.79
C ASP A 287 -1.18 -7.13 17.30
N THR A 288 -1.70 -8.10 16.53
CA THR A 288 -1.60 -9.53 16.87
C THR A 288 -0.28 -10.17 16.41
N TYR A 289 0.50 -9.50 15.57
CA TYR A 289 1.77 -10.02 15.07
C TYR A 289 2.93 -9.61 16.00
N ASP A 290 3.70 -10.59 16.47
CA ASP A 290 4.79 -10.35 17.44
C ASP A 290 5.89 -9.38 16.96
N PHE A 291 6.05 -9.21 15.65
CA PHE A 291 7.04 -8.31 15.03
C PHE A 291 6.49 -6.90 14.74
N ILE A 292 5.22 -6.64 15.07
CA ILE A 292 4.57 -5.34 14.96
C ILE A 292 4.28 -4.86 16.39
N GLU A 293 4.85 -3.73 16.78
CA GLU A 293 4.60 -3.12 18.08
C GLU A 293 3.23 -2.43 18.12
N ARG A 294 2.90 -1.72 17.02
CA ARG A 294 1.61 -1.05 16.84
C ARG A 294 1.33 -0.77 15.37
N ALA A 295 0.06 -0.73 15.01
CA ALA A 295 -0.42 -0.10 13.79
C ALA A 295 -1.21 1.18 14.10
N ALA A 296 -1.10 2.18 13.23
CA ALA A 296 -1.86 3.43 13.35
C ALA A 296 -2.43 3.86 12.01
N LEU A 297 -3.68 4.32 12.00
CA LEU A 297 -4.25 5.03 10.86
C LEU A 297 -3.60 6.42 10.81
N ALA A 298 -2.80 6.68 9.78
CA ALA A 298 -2.08 7.93 9.60
C ALA A 298 -2.98 9.01 8.98
N ASP A 299 -3.67 8.64 7.89
CA ASP A 299 -4.61 9.50 7.19
C ASP A 299 -5.71 8.68 6.51
N MET A 300 -6.83 9.31 6.19
CA MET A 300 -7.94 8.67 5.47
C MET A 300 -8.70 9.68 4.63
N ASN A 301 -8.66 9.49 3.32
CA ASN A 301 -9.46 10.26 2.38
C ASN A 301 -10.76 9.51 2.04
N MET A 302 -11.83 9.87 2.74
CA MET A 302 -13.14 9.24 2.55
C MET A 302 -13.75 9.49 1.16
N GLY A 303 -13.44 10.62 0.52
CA GLY A 303 -13.96 10.96 -0.81
C GLY A 303 -13.32 10.14 -1.93
N LEU A 304 -12.05 9.75 -1.75
CA LEU A 304 -11.31 8.91 -2.70
C LEU A 304 -11.29 7.42 -2.30
N GLY A 305 -11.78 7.07 -1.10
CA GLY A 305 -11.71 5.73 -0.55
C GLY A 305 -10.27 5.25 -0.31
N VAL A 306 -9.38 6.16 0.08
CA VAL A 306 -7.95 5.88 0.34
C VAL A 306 -7.70 5.92 1.84
N ALA A 307 -7.01 4.91 2.37
CA ALA A 307 -6.58 4.87 3.77
C ALA A 307 -5.07 4.64 3.87
N GLU A 308 -4.41 5.35 4.78
CA GLU A 308 -2.98 5.22 5.07
C GLU A 308 -2.76 4.64 6.46
N ILE A 309 -2.01 3.55 6.55
CA ILE A 309 -1.72 2.83 7.79
C ILE A 309 -0.20 2.79 7.98
N ASP A 310 0.28 3.26 9.13
CA ASP A 310 1.68 3.16 9.52
C ASP A 310 1.88 1.96 10.45
N LEU A 311 2.83 1.09 10.11
CA LEU A 311 3.27 0.00 10.95
C LEU A 311 4.57 0.37 11.66
N TYR A 312 4.64 0.01 12.94
CA TYR A 312 5.80 0.23 13.79
C TYR A 312 6.35 -1.11 14.26
N ALA A 313 7.66 -1.31 14.13
CA ALA A 313 8.34 -2.49 14.63
C ALA A 313 8.93 -2.22 16.02
N PRO A 314 9.02 -3.23 16.91
CA PRO A 314 9.67 -3.10 18.20
C PRO A 314 11.15 -2.70 18.08
N ASP A 315 11.63 -1.84 18.97
CA ASP A 315 13.04 -1.42 19.02
C ASP A 315 14.00 -2.62 19.20
N GLU A 316 13.60 -3.62 20.00
CA GLU A 316 14.40 -4.83 20.25
C GLU A 316 14.65 -5.64 18.96
N LEU A 317 13.69 -5.62 18.03
CA LEU A 317 13.79 -6.32 16.76
C LEU A 317 14.83 -5.63 15.84
N TYR A 318 14.90 -4.30 15.87
CA TYR A 318 15.92 -3.56 15.14
C TYR A 318 17.34 -3.97 15.58
N ASP A 319 17.59 -4.05 16.89
CA ASP A 319 18.89 -4.44 17.45
C ASP A 319 19.26 -5.90 17.10
N GLN A 320 18.26 -6.79 17.10
CA GLN A 320 18.43 -8.18 16.69
C GLN A 320 18.84 -8.29 15.21
N ILE A 321 18.13 -7.61 14.31
CA ILE A 321 18.43 -7.63 12.87
C ILE A 321 19.77 -6.97 12.59
N LEU A 322 20.09 -5.87 13.27
CA LEU A 322 21.37 -5.20 13.11
C LEU A 322 22.54 -6.11 13.51
N THR A 323 22.37 -6.88 14.59
CA THR A 323 23.34 -7.89 15.03
C THR A 323 23.46 -9.05 14.02
N GLU A 324 22.34 -9.50 13.44
CA GLU A 324 22.31 -10.55 12.40
C GLU A 324 23.10 -10.13 11.14
N ILE A 325 22.87 -8.91 10.65
CA ILE A 325 23.51 -8.38 9.43
C ILE A 325 25.00 -8.11 9.65
N VAL A 326 25.34 -7.47 10.78
CA VAL A 326 26.74 -7.13 11.09
C VAL A 326 27.54 -8.37 11.50
N GLY A 327 26.88 -9.41 12.02
CA GLY A 327 27.51 -10.64 12.50
C GLY A 327 28.28 -10.46 13.82
N VAL A 328 28.11 -9.32 14.50
CA VAL A 328 28.76 -9.00 15.78
C VAL A 328 27.72 -8.39 16.71
N GLU A 329 27.72 -8.82 17.97
CA GLU A 329 26.81 -8.32 18.99
C GLU A 329 27.08 -6.84 19.31
N ILE A 330 26.04 -6.00 19.20
CA ILE A 330 26.14 -4.56 19.41
C ILE A 330 25.78 -4.24 20.86
N GLN A 331 26.79 -3.93 21.67
CA GLN A 331 26.62 -3.64 23.09
C GLN A 331 26.10 -2.22 23.39
N GLY A 332 26.05 -1.34 22.39
CA GLY A 332 25.63 0.05 22.55
C GLY A 332 25.94 0.96 21.36
N LYS A 333 25.51 2.22 21.46
CA LYS A 333 25.66 3.25 20.42
C LYS A 333 27.14 3.60 20.13
N ASP A 334 27.98 3.53 21.16
CA ASP A 334 29.43 3.72 21.07
C ASP A 334 30.11 2.59 20.28
N HIS A 335 29.74 1.33 20.54
CA HIS A 335 30.26 0.19 19.79
C HIS A 335 29.81 0.24 18.32
N LEU A 336 28.54 0.57 18.07
CA LEU A 336 28.03 0.76 16.70
C LEU A 336 28.82 1.85 15.95
N LEU A 337 29.10 2.99 16.60
CA LEU A 337 29.87 4.07 15.98
C LEU A 337 31.31 3.63 15.67
N GLN A 338 31.92 2.84 16.55
CA GLN A 338 33.25 2.27 16.31
C GLN A 338 33.24 1.33 15.10
N LEU A 339 32.28 0.40 15.03
CA LEU A 339 32.10 -0.50 13.90
C LEU A 339 31.90 0.27 12.59
N MET A 340 31.07 1.30 12.58
CA MET A 340 30.85 2.15 11.40
C MET A 340 32.12 2.88 10.94
N GLN A 341 32.97 3.32 11.88
CA GLN A 341 34.27 3.91 11.53
C GLN A 341 35.21 2.88 10.89
N ASP A 342 35.24 1.66 11.42
CA ASP A 342 36.09 0.59 10.91
C ASP A 342 35.60 0.08 9.56
N PHE A 343 34.29 -0.10 9.38
CA PHE A 343 33.68 -0.40 8.08
C PHE A 343 33.89 0.72 7.07
N SER A 344 33.84 1.99 7.48
CA SER A 344 34.12 3.11 6.57
C SER A 344 35.57 3.08 6.07
N LYS A 345 36.55 2.80 6.94
CA LYS A 345 37.95 2.65 6.55
C LYS A 345 38.13 1.44 5.62
N ALA A 346 37.59 0.29 5.99
CA ALA A 346 37.67 -0.93 5.19
C ALA A 346 37.02 -0.75 3.81
N LYS A 347 35.85 -0.08 3.75
CA LYS A 347 35.15 0.23 2.50
C LYS A 347 35.98 1.12 1.59
N LYS A 348 36.61 2.18 2.11
CA LYS A 348 37.46 3.06 1.29
C LYS A 348 38.62 2.30 0.65
N GLU A 349 39.28 1.43 1.41
CA GLU A 349 40.38 0.61 0.87
C GLU A 349 39.88 -0.47 -0.09
N TYR A 350 38.74 -1.11 0.20
CA TYR A 350 38.12 -2.07 -0.70
C TYR A 350 37.66 -1.43 -2.02
N ASP A 351 37.06 -0.24 -1.97
CA ASP A 351 36.55 0.46 -3.16
C ASP A 351 37.68 0.78 -4.15
N LYS A 352 38.92 1.00 -3.67
CA LYS A 352 40.11 1.16 -4.53
C LYS A 352 40.43 -0.10 -5.33
N VAL A 353 40.22 -1.29 -4.75
CA VAL A 353 40.69 -2.57 -5.33
C VAL A 353 39.57 -3.52 -5.76
N GLY A 354 38.31 -3.22 -5.44
CA GLY A 354 37.19 -4.15 -5.58
C GLY A 354 36.90 -4.52 -7.03
N GLU A 355 37.09 -3.60 -7.98
CA GLU A 355 36.99 -3.90 -9.41
C GLU A 355 38.12 -4.82 -9.88
N ALA A 356 39.37 -4.52 -9.49
CA ALA A 356 40.53 -5.35 -9.80
C ALA A 356 40.37 -6.78 -9.25
N LEU A 357 39.80 -6.91 -8.04
CA LEU A 357 39.54 -8.21 -7.43
C LEU A 357 38.46 -9.00 -8.20
N ARG A 358 37.39 -8.34 -8.66
CA ARG A 358 36.37 -8.99 -9.52
C ARG A 358 36.96 -9.41 -10.86
N MET A 359 37.81 -8.56 -11.44
CA MET A 359 38.49 -8.82 -12.70
C MET A 359 39.44 -10.02 -12.57
N VAL A 360 40.32 -10.05 -11.57
CA VAL A 360 41.29 -11.14 -11.38
C VAL A 360 40.62 -12.49 -11.16
N LYS A 361 39.45 -12.52 -10.50
CA LYS A 361 38.66 -13.75 -10.32
C LYS A 361 38.13 -14.30 -11.65
N THR A 362 37.82 -13.42 -12.59
CA THR A 362 37.19 -13.77 -13.88
C THR A 362 38.21 -14.03 -14.98
N THR A 363 39.23 -13.17 -15.10
CA THR A 363 40.19 -13.17 -16.21
C THR A 363 41.58 -13.68 -15.82
N GLY A 364 41.84 -13.84 -14.52
CA GLY A 364 43.17 -14.15 -13.99
C GLY A 364 44.10 -12.95 -13.80
N TYR A 365 43.71 -11.75 -14.28
CA TYR A 365 44.49 -10.52 -14.13
C TYR A 365 43.58 -9.32 -13.86
N GLY A 366 43.84 -8.59 -12.77
CA GLY A 366 43.07 -7.42 -12.36
C GLY A 366 43.95 -6.19 -12.18
N VAL A 367 43.45 -5.02 -12.56
CA VAL A 367 44.18 -3.75 -12.41
C VAL A 367 43.29 -2.76 -11.68
N ALA A 368 43.82 -2.18 -10.60
CA ALA A 368 43.19 -1.05 -9.92
C ALA A 368 43.87 0.24 -10.40
N ALA A 369 43.07 1.14 -10.96
CA ALA A 369 43.55 2.44 -11.35
C ALA A 369 43.78 3.32 -10.10
N PRO A 370 44.84 4.14 -10.08
CA PRO A 370 45.05 5.10 -9.00
C PRO A 370 43.89 6.09 -8.91
N THR A 371 43.55 6.47 -7.70
CA THR A 371 42.65 7.59 -7.45
C THR A 371 43.37 8.91 -7.66
N LEU A 372 42.61 9.99 -7.91
CA LEU A 372 43.17 11.36 -8.03
C LEU A 372 43.97 11.78 -6.79
N GLU A 373 43.57 11.32 -5.61
CA GLU A 373 44.25 11.57 -4.33
C GLU A 373 45.63 10.89 -4.24
N GLU A 374 45.84 9.84 -5.03
CA GLU A 374 47.10 9.08 -5.11
C GLU A 374 48.02 9.57 -6.25
N MET A 375 47.57 10.54 -7.05
CA MET A 375 48.37 11.14 -8.11
C MET A 375 49.23 12.28 -7.58
N THR A 376 50.54 12.21 -7.83
CA THR A 376 51.47 13.31 -7.55
C THR A 376 51.80 14.05 -8.85
N LEU A 377 51.52 15.35 -8.90
CA LEU A 377 51.85 16.21 -10.03
C LEU A 377 53.13 17.00 -9.72
N ASP A 378 54.14 16.85 -10.58
CA ASP A 378 55.38 17.62 -10.50
C ASP A 378 55.15 19.06 -10.96
N GLU A 379 56.05 19.98 -10.55
CA GLU A 379 55.98 21.38 -10.98
C GLU A 379 56.00 21.50 -12.52
N PRO A 380 55.15 22.37 -13.12
CA PRO A 380 55.11 22.52 -14.56
C PRO A 380 56.41 23.10 -15.11
N GLU A 381 57.06 22.39 -16.03
CA GLU A 381 58.31 22.84 -16.66
C GLU A 381 58.04 23.53 -18.00
N LEU A 382 58.62 24.72 -18.22
CA LEU A 382 58.54 25.38 -19.51
C LEU A 382 59.48 24.71 -20.52
N ILE A 383 58.93 24.16 -21.59
CA ILE A 383 59.70 23.50 -22.63
C ILE A 383 59.70 24.34 -23.91
N ARG A 384 60.83 24.36 -24.62
CA ARG A 384 60.97 25.08 -25.88
C ARG A 384 61.37 24.12 -26.98
N GLN A 385 60.63 24.13 -28.09
CA GLN A 385 60.95 23.39 -29.30
C GLN A 385 60.95 24.34 -30.50
N GLY A 386 62.14 24.78 -30.90
CA GLY A 386 62.33 25.80 -31.94
C GLY A 386 61.78 27.17 -31.52
N SER A 387 60.80 27.69 -32.28
CA SER A 387 60.10 28.95 -32.01
C SER A 387 58.86 28.82 -31.11
N ARG A 388 58.47 27.60 -30.74
CA ARG A 388 57.27 27.32 -29.92
C ARG A 388 57.65 27.02 -28.48
N PHE A 389 56.82 27.51 -27.56
CA PHE A 389 56.89 27.23 -26.12
C PHE A 389 55.70 26.37 -25.72
N GLY A 390 55.93 25.46 -24.78
CA GLY A 390 54.90 24.63 -24.17
C GLY A 390 55.17 24.44 -22.69
N VAL A 391 54.24 23.80 -22.00
CA VAL A 391 54.38 23.43 -20.59
C VAL A 391 54.35 21.90 -20.52
N ARG A 392 55.37 21.31 -19.90
CA ARG A 392 55.41 19.89 -19.60
C ARG A 392 54.83 19.69 -18.21
N LEU A 393 53.78 18.88 -18.15
CA LEU A 393 53.22 18.37 -16.89
C LEU A 393 53.64 16.92 -16.75
N LYS A 394 54.14 16.54 -15.58
CA LYS A 394 54.48 15.17 -15.25
C LYS A 394 53.67 14.75 -14.03
N ALA A 395 52.89 13.69 -14.18
CA ALA A 395 52.12 13.09 -13.10
C ALA A 395 52.61 11.66 -12.89
N THR A 396 52.76 11.26 -11.63
CA THR A 396 53.10 9.90 -11.22
C THR A 396 51.98 9.36 -10.36
N ALA A 397 51.57 8.11 -10.58
CA ALA A 397 50.49 7.49 -9.84
C ALA A 397 50.74 5.98 -9.70
N PRO A 398 50.53 5.39 -8.51
CA PRO A 398 50.72 3.96 -8.29
C PRO A 398 49.57 3.16 -8.93
N SER A 399 49.88 2.07 -9.62
CA SER A 399 48.86 1.10 -10.09
C SER A 399 49.01 -0.21 -9.33
N ILE A 400 47.89 -0.79 -8.90
CA ILE A 400 47.89 -2.10 -8.22
C ILE A 400 47.48 -3.17 -9.23
N HIS A 401 48.36 -4.15 -9.39
CA HIS A 401 48.15 -5.29 -10.26
C HIS A 401 47.93 -6.56 -9.44
N MET A 402 46.81 -7.24 -9.67
CA MET A 402 46.46 -8.52 -9.07
C MET A 402 46.61 -9.62 -10.11
N ILE A 403 47.27 -10.72 -9.74
CA ILE A 403 47.51 -11.87 -10.62
C ILE A 403 47.03 -13.12 -9.91
N LYS A 404 46.13 -13.87 -10.55
CA LYS A 404 45.72 -15.19 -10.06
C LYS A 404 46.74 -16.21 -10.54
N VAL A 405 47.28 -17.01 -9.61
CA VAL A 405 48.22 -18.09 -9.90
C VAL A 405 47.66 -19.38 -9.30
N ASP A 406 47.50 -20.40 -10.14
CA ASP A 406 47.07 -21.72 -9.70
C ASP A 406 48.29 -22.51 -9.20
N VAL A 407 48.26 -22.93 -7.93
CA VAL A 407 49.32 -23.73 -7.32
C VAL A 407 48.89 -25.19 -7.30
N HIS A 408 49.64 -26.03 -8.01
CA HIS A 408 49.41 -27.47 -8.00
C HIS A 408 50.29 -28.13 -6.93
N SER A 409 49.66 -28.88 -6.03
CA SER A 409 50.33 -29.76 -5.07
C SER A 409 49.86 -31.19 -5.29
N GLU A 410 50.81 -32.12 -5.41
CA GLU A 410 50.56 -33.54 -5.57
C GLU A 410 50.98 -34.25 -4.30
N PHE A 411 50.11 -35.13 -3.78
CA PHE A 411 50.39 -36.00 -2.65
C PHE A 411 50.47 -37.44 -3.14
N ALA A 412 51.68 -37.97 -3.26
CA ALA A 412 51.95 -39.33 -3.72
C ALA A 412 52.65 -40.14 -2.61
N PRO A 413 51.91 -40.63 -1.59
CA PRO A 413 52.50 -41.42 -0.52
C PRO A 413 53.00 -42.77 -1.07
N ILE A 414 54.24 -43.13 -0.75
CA ILE A 414 54.77 -44.46 -1.07
C ILE A 414 54.29 -45.42 0.01
N ILE A 415 53.44 -46.36 -0.37
CA ILE A 415 52.81 -47.34 0.52
C ILE A 415 53.38 -48.71 0.19
N GLY A 416 53.75 -49.47 1.23
CA GLY A 416 54.60 -50.66 1.16
C GLY A 416 54.30 -51.65 0.03
N SER A 417 53.34 -52.57 0.24
CA SER A 417 53.02 -53.64 -0.72
C SER A 417 51.88 -53.25 -1.67
N GLU A 418 51.86 -53.85 -2.87
CA GLU A 418 50.84 -53.62 -3.92
C GLU A 418 49.41 -53.76 -3.39
N ARG A 419 49.16 -54.77 -2.55
CA ARG A 419 47.85 -54.99 -1.92
C ARG A 419 47.41 -53.84 -1.01
N GLN A 420 48.35 -53.21 -0.29
CA GLN A 420 48.04 -52.06 0.57
C GLN A 420 47.74 -50.80 -0.25
N SER A 421 48.39 -50.64 -1.40
CA SER A 421 48.09 -49.56 -2.35
C SER A 421 46.70 -49.73 -2.97
N GLU A 422 46.32 -50.95 -3.36
CA GLU A 422 44.96 -51.24 -3.88
C GLU A 422 43.88 -50.98 -2.83
N GLU A 423 44.09 -51.38 -1.57
CA GLU A 423 43.14 -51.12 -0.48
C GLU A 423 42.93 -49.61 -0.24
N LEU A 424 43.98 -48.78 -0.32
CA LEU A 424 43.83 -47.33 -0.18
C LEU A 424 43.08 -46.71 -1.38
N VAL A 425 43.40 -47.13 -2.60
CA VAL A 425 42.71 -46.63 -3.80
C VAL A 425 41.23 -46.95 -3.74
N ASN A 426 40.87 -48.18 -3.35
CA ASN A 426 39.47 -48.58 -3.22
C ASN A 426 38.75 -47.81 -2.10
N PHE A 427 39.43 -47.51 -0.99
CA PHE A 427 38.91 -46.66 0.09
C PHE A 427 38.60 -45.24 -0.42
N LEU A 428 39.55 -44.60 -1.11
CA LEU A 428 39.37 -43.24 -1.65
C LEU A 428 38.28 -43.18 -2.74
N MET A 429 38.21 -44.19 -3.61
CA MET A 429 37.20 -44.27 -4.67
C MET A 429 35.79 -44.42 -4.12
N ARG A 430 35.62 -45.19 -3.04
CA ARG A 430 34.32 -45.36 -2.39
C ARG A 430 33.78 -44.04 -1.82
N ASP A 431 34.64 -43.23 -1.22
CA ASP A 431 34.25 -41.93 -0.70
C ASP A 431 34.00 -40.92 -1.84
N PHE A 432 34.79 -40.99 -2.93
CA PHE A 432 34.59 -40.17 -4.15
C PHE A 432 33.21 -40.35 -4.77
N GLU A 433 32.77 -41.60 -4.93
CA GLU A 433 31.50 -41.94 -5.57
C GLU A 433 30.29 -41.47 -4.74
N SER A 434 30.47 -41.30 -3.43
CA SER A 434 29.41 -40.83 -2.54
C SER A 434 29.29 -39.30 -2.51
N ASP A 435 30.42 -38.59 -2.44
CA ASP A 435 30.51 -37.14 -2.45
C ASP A 435 31.98 -36.73 -2.66
N PRO A 436 32.34 -36.11 -3.80
CA PRO A 436 33.70 -35.69 -4.11
C PRO A 436 34.33 -34.78 -3.05
N LEU A 437 33.54 -34.04 -2.27
CA LEU A 437 34.04 -33.13 -1.25
C LEU A 437 34.45 -33.85 0.05
N LYS A 438 33.86 -35.02 0.35
CA LYS A 438 34.16 -35.79 1.57
C LYS A 438 35.57 -36.38 1.61
N ILE A 439 36.19 -36.57 0.43
CA ILE A 439 37.59 -37.01 0.35
C ILE A 439 38.53 -36.06 1.09
N TRP A 440 38.23 -34.76 1.10
CA TRP A 440 39.06 -33.77 1.78
C TRP A 440 39.04 -33.92 3.31
N GLU A 441 37.95 -34.47 3.84
CA GLU A 441 37.77 -34.76 5.26
C GLU A 441 38.28 -36.15 5.66
N SER A 442 38.69 -36.96 4.68
CA SER A 442 39.18 -38.31 4.94
C SER A 442 40.52 -38.31 5.68
N ASP A 443 40.57 -39.07 6.77
CA ASP A 443 41.79 -39.27 7.57
C ASP A 443 42.69 -40.32 6.93
N ILE A 444 43.88 -39.89 6.51
CA ILE A 444 44.91 -40.74 5.93
C ILE A 444 46.14 -40.66 6.83
N PHE A 445 46.45 -41.77 7.51
CA PHE A 445 47.57 -41.87 8.47
C PHE A 445 47.49 -40.91 9.68
N GLY A 446 46.28 -40.68 10.21
CA GLY A 446 46.06 -39.87 11.41
C GLY A 446 46.12 -38.35 11.16
N ARG A 447 46.04 -37.93 9.90
CA ARG A 447 45.87 -36.54 9.46
C ARG A 447 44.84 -36.49 8.34
N SER A 448 44.07 -35.39 8.27
CA SER A 448 43.13 -35.19 7.16
C SER A 448 43.86 -34.85 5.87
N LEU A 449 43.38 -35.35 4.74
CA LEU A 449 43.97 -35.05 3.44
C LEU A 449 44.00 -33.54 3.13
N ASN A 450 42.95 -32.79 3.51
CA ASN A 450 42.90 -31.33 3.40
C ASN A 450 44.06 -30.64 4.14
N SER A 451 44.41 -31.10 5.34
CA SER A 451 45.54 -30.53 6.09
C SER A 451 46.88 -30.71 5.35
N ILE A 452 47.13 -31.92 4.83
CA ILE A 452 48.36 -32.27 4.12
C ILE A 452 48.49 -31.46 2.82
N VAL A 453 47.41 -31.35 2.05
CA VAL A 453 47.41 -30.60 0.79
C VAL A 453 47.55 -29.11 1.04
N ARG A 454 46.88 -28.55 2.07
CA ARG A 454 47.05 -27.14 2.47
C ARG A 454 48.48 -26.84 2.91
N GLU A 455 49.10 -27.69 3.71
CA GLU A 455 50.52 -27.55 4.09
C GLU A 455 51.44 -27.54 2.86
N GLY A 456 51.20 -28.45 1.90
CA GLY A 456 51.96 -28.50 0.64
C GLY A 456 51.78 -27.26 -0.24
N ILE A 457 50.56 -26.73 -0.33
CA ILE A 457 50.27 -25.48 -1.05
C ILE A 457 50.93 -24.30 -0.33
N GLN A 458 50.80 -24.20 0.99
CA GLN A 458 51.36 -23.11 1.78
C GLN A 458 52.90 -23.08 1.72
N ALA A 459 53.54 -24.25 1.76
CA ALA A 459 54.97 -24.37 1.54
C ALA A 459 55.36 -23.82 0.16
N LYS A 460 54.66 -24.21 -0.92
CA LYS A 460 54.92 -23.70 -2.28
C LYS A 460 54.66 -22.20 -2.43
N LEU A 461 53.60 -21.67 -1.80
CA LEU A 461 53.30 -20.23 -1.79
C LEU A 461 54.42 -19.42 -1.11
N SER A 462 55.06 -19.98 -0.08
CA SER A 462 56.17 -19.32 0.62
C SER A 462 57.51 -19.37 -0.13
N MET A 463 57.63 -20.16 -1.21
CA MET A 463 58.91 -20.36 -1.91
C MET A 463 59.28 -19.27 -2.92
N MET A 464 58.38 -18.37 -3.33
CA MET A 464 58.74 -17.32 -4.29
C MET A 464 59.74 -16.34 -3.64
N PRO A 465 61.02 -16.33 -4.02
CA PRO A 465 62.02 -15.54 -3.32
C PRO A 465 61.84 -14.05 -3.64
N GLU A 466 62.23 -13.17 -2.70
CA GLU A 466 62.00 -11.73 -2.83
C GLU A 466 62.59 -11.14 -4.11
N ASN A 467 63.78 -11.57 -4.51
CA ASN A 467 64.44 -11.12 -5.74
C ASN A 467 63.59 -11.40 -7.01
N ALA A 468 62.82 -12.50 -7.05
CA ALA A 468 61.93 -12.83 -8.14
C ALA A 468 60.68 -11.94 -8.13
N ARG A 469 60.16 -11.60 -6.94
CA ARG A 469 59.02 -10.66 -6.79
C ARG A 469 59.42 -9.27 -7.28
N TYR A 470 60.59 -8.77 -6.87
CA TYR A 470 61.11 -7.48 -7.32
C TYR A 470 61.34 -7.45 -8.84
N LYS A 471 61.96 -8.48 -9.42
CA LYS A 471 62.15 -8.56 -10.88
C LYS A 471 60.82 -8.58 -11.63
N LEU A 472 59.81 -9.28 -11.13
CA LEU A 472 58.48 -9.31 -11.73
C LEU A 472 57.83 -7.91 -11.70
N GLN A 473 57.87 -7.23 -10.56
CA GLN A 473 57.38 -5.86 -10.41
C GLN A 473 58.08 -4.90 -11.38
N GLU A 474 59.42 -4.89 -11.40
CA GLU A 474 60.22 -4.01 -12.27
C GLU A 474 59.93 -4.28 -13.76
N THR A 475 59.76 -5.55 -14.13
CA THR A 475 59.41 -5.94 -15.49
C THR A 475 58.03 -5.40 -15.88
N LEU A 476 57.03 -5.52 -15.01
CA LEU A 476 55.70 -4.96 -15.24
C LEU A 476 55.75 -3.43 -15.35
N GLU A 477 56.50 -2.76 -14.48
CA GLU A 477 56.64 -1.30 -14.48
C GLU A 477 57.28 -0.79 -15.78
N ARG A 478 58.32 -1.45 -16.28
CA ARG A 478 58.95 -1.11 -17.57
C ARG A 478 57.99 -1.27 -18.74
N ILE A 479 57.24 -2.38 -18.79
CA ILE A 479 56.28 -2.64 -19.88
C ILE A 479 55.21 -1.54 -19.95
N ILE A 480 54.69 -1.14 -18.79
CA ILE A 480 53.65 -0.11 -18.70
C ILE A 480 54.19 1.25 -19.15
N ASN A 481 55.40 1.62 -18.70
CA ASN A 481 55.98 2.94 -18.98
C ASN A 481 56.57 3.07 -20.39
N GLU A 482 57.16 2.00 -20.93
CA GLU A 482 57.86 2.03 -22.22
C GLU A 482 56.95 1.65 -23.40
N GLY A 483 55.74 1.15 -23.15
CA GLY A 483 54.77 0.78 -24.19
C GLY A 483 55.27 -0.35 -25.11
N SER A 484 56.26 -1.11 -24.66
CA SER A 484 56.95 -2.15 -25.44
C SER A 484 56.10 -3.42 -25.51
N GLY A 485 55.24 -3.51 -26.53
CA GLY A 485 54.29 -4.59 -26.74
C GLY A 485 54.85 -5.95 -27.17
N GLY A 486 56.05 -6.35 -26.74
CA GLY A 486 56.69 -7.54 -27.32
C GLY A 486 57.65 -8.29 -26.41
N LEU A 487 57.13 -9.38 -25.81
CA LEU A 487 57.84 -10.52 -25.22
C LEU A 487 58.51 -10.29 -23.85
N ILE A 488 57.94 -10.94 -22.82
CA ILE A 488 58.58 -11.09 -21.51
C ILE A 488 59.42 -12.38 -21.55
N ALA A 489 60.74 -12.25 -21.56
CA ALA A 489 61.64 -13.40 -21.41
C ALA A 489 62.11 -13.49 -19.95
N ILE A 490 61.49 -14.37 -19.16
CA ILE A 490 61.98 -14.72 -17.83
C ILE A 490 62.98 -15.86 -18.00
N ILE A 491 64.27 -15.57 -17.88
CA ILE A 491 65.31 -16.60 -17.81
C ILE A 491 65.43 -17.02 -16.34
N LEU A 492 64.95 -18.22 -16.03
CA LEU A 492 64.98 -18.82 -14.70
C LEU A 492 66.32 -19.48 -14.40
#